data_AF-A0A8J4B0C1-F1
#
_entry.id   AF-A0A8J4B0C1-F1
#
_cell.length_a   1.000
_cell.length_b   1.000
_cell.length_c   1.000
_cell.angle_alpha   90.00
_cell.angle_beta   90.00
_cell.angle_gamma   90.00
#
_symmetry.space_group_name_H-M   'P 1'
#
loop_
_entity.id
_entity.type
_entity.pdbx_description
1 polymer ?
#
loop_
_entity_poly.entity_id
_entity_poly.type
_entity_poly.pdbx_seq_one_letter_code
_entity_poly.pdbx_strand_id
1 'polypeptide(L)'
;MGPRRYCLQMLIAGIAAASLVTCSCTTTATPTGNGQAVVDFDAILLRRLILNNSATSNATDVAAVSVHQIMETIGYLFKAPRILNETFDKAPELNNELFWEVVHGAEALAGIKGILAESEVVALLDSMAARVAQLPTHLCWPVLRRVVLAALMQRRLQHGPFGLDAAAAAARLCVRFFLLHRTAAGRKGIIDFFHISKAGGTTFCQLAKLNGCRTQSFAARRNCLIREFDDVPRWVNHTLHVSLAPRGLRTPWFANWGSKQRNSVSCHIRKRFMMRRRFNILANEFTVYGAQRIPRNAHVCPGHLNVLQLRHPHLRLRSHLMWVWALYDHHFKEQASEFFPTHGSTHWRALLPAATDNYYIRSLLGESVYFLPPENLTLTHLAAARLAITQFDVLLLLEQPSMNEVLYEMAIGWGLGFGAVHARTSSQVHEVGRQGLPDSEDWKELLKQNELDMDLYRFGSLLALLDVIVFDMAREAGLGSGYSSVSADGGEGGGAGNAAIAGSRAVNPGDDEQWELPGNSTTQRSMCGFVSANEADDVLPAWLVV
;
A
#
# COMPACT_ATOMS: atom_id res chain seq x y z
N MET A 1 -23.10 28.72 -19.39
CA MET A 1 -22.00 28.39 -18.45
C MET A 1 -22.37 28.96 -17.09
N GLY A 2 -22.98 28.13 -16.24
CA GLY A 2 -23.84 28.56 -15.15
C GLY A 2 -23.43 28.03 -13.76
N PRO A 3 -24.27 28.19 -12.72
CA PRO A 3 -23.96 28.47 -11.29
C PRO A 3 -23.06 27.50 -10.49
N ARG A 4 -22.52 26.43 -11.09
CA ARG A 4 -21.81 25.38 -10.35
C ARG A 4 -20.41 25.77 -9.83
N ARG A 5 -19.76 26.80 -10.39
CA ARG A 5 -18.42 27.23 -9.93
C ARG A 5 -18.43 27.96 -8.58
N TYR A 6 -19.51 28.66 -8.24
CA TYR A 6 -19.60 29.42 -6.97
C TYR A 6 -19.75 28.53 -5.74
N CYS A 7 -20.40 27.37 -5.86
CA CYS A 7 -20.59 26.46 -4.72
C CYS A 7 -19.27 25.79 -4.29
N LEU A 8 -18.37 25.49 -5.24
CA LEU A 8 -17.08 24.86 -4.95
C LEU A 8 -16.10 25.80 -4.22
N GLN A 9 -16.10 27.09 -4.56
CA GLN A 9 -15.28 28.09 -3.86
C GLN A 9 -15.75 28.31 -2.41
N MET A 10 -17.06 28.27 -2.15
CA MET A 10 -17.61 28.38 -0.79
C MET A 10 -17.31 27.13 0.05
N LEU A 11 -17.28 25.93 -0.56
CA LEU A 11 -16.91 24.70 0.14
C LEU A 11 -15.42 24.70 0.55
N ILE A 12 -14.54 25.15 -0.34
CA ILE A 12 -13.09 25.29 -0.06
C ILE A 12 -12.85 26.34 1.02
N ALA A 13 -13.55 27.49 0.97
CA ALA A 13 -13.49 28.50 2.01
C ALA A 13 -14.05 27.98 3.36
N GLY A 14 -15.10 27.16 3.35
CA GLY A 14 -15.65 26.53 4.55
C GLY A 14 -14.71 25.49 5.18
N ILE A 15 -14.04 24.67 4.38
CA ILE A 15 -13.04 23.70 4.85
C ILE A 15 -11.79 24.42 5.38
N ALA A 16 -11.32 25.47 4.71
CA ALA A 16 -10.19 26.28 5.15
C ALA A 16 -10.52 27.12 6.41
N ALA A 17 -11.74 27.67 6.51
CA ALA A 17 -12.20 28.39 7.70
C ALA A 17 -12.41 27.46 8.91
N ALA A 18 -12.91 26.24 8.68
CA ALA A 18 -12.98 25.21 9.73
C ALA A 18 -11.59 24.73 10.19
N SER A 19 -10.54 24.91 9.38
CA SER A 19 -9.15 24.60 9.74
C SER A 19 -8.48 25.68 10.59
N LEU A 20 -9.04 26.90 10.63
CA LEU A 20 -8.52 28.04 11.42
C LEU A 20 -9.30 28.28 12.72
N VAL A 21 -10.48 27.67 12.88
CA VAL A 21 -11.07 27.49 14.20
C VAL A 21 -10.36 26.31 14.83
N THR A 22 -9.49 26.57 15.81
CA THR A 22 -9.00 25.56 16.75
C THR A 22 -10.22 24.91 17.41
N CYS A 23 -10.77 23.87 16.79
CA CYS A 23 -11.75 23.00 17.40
C CYS A 23 -11.01 22.24 18.50
N SER A 24 -11.06 22.78 19.71
CA SER A 24 -11.01 21.98 20.94
C SER A 24 -12.28 21.13 20.98
N CYS A 25 -12.42 20.18 20.03
CA CYS A 25 -13.38 19.10 20.13
C CYS A 25 -12.79 18.07 21.08
N THR A 26 -12.82 18.38 22.38
CA THR A 26 -13.00 17.34 23.38
C THR A 26 -14.35 16.71 23.08
N THR A 27 -14.36 15.64 22.28
CA THR A 27 -15.50 14.74 22.14
C THR A 27 -15.79 14.12 23.50
N THR A 28 -16.52 14.83 24.34
CA THR A 28 -17.15 14.30 25.54
C THR A 28 -18.27 13.38 25.07
N ALA A 29 -17.94 12.10 24.90
CA ALA A 29 -18.92 11.04 24.71
C ALA A 29 -19.93 11.15 25.87
N THR A 30 -21.13 11.63 25.57
CA THR A 30 -22.21 11.71 26.55
C THR A 30 -22.72 10.28 26.73
N PRO A 31 -22.60 9.68 27.92
CA PRO A 31 -22.98 8.28 28.12
C PRO A 31 -24.50 8.17 28.06
N THR A 32 -25.04 7.77 26.90
CA THR A 32 -26.43 7.35 26.80
C THR A 32 -26.57 5.96 27.44
N GLY A 33 -27.59 5.78 28.29
CA GLY A 33 -27.74 4.68 29.25
C GLY A 33 -27.78 3.22 28.76
N ASN A 34 -27.39 2.93 27.52
CA ASN A 34 -27.08 1.57 27.03
C ASN A 34 -25.68 1.46 26.37
N GLY A 35 -24.83 2.47 26.55
CA GLY A 35 -23.37 2.39 26.54
C GLY A 35 -22.63 2.17 25.21
N GLN A 36 -23.30 1.94 24.08
CA GLN A 36 -22.60 1.84 22.79
C GLN A 36 -22.27 3.24 22.26
N ALA A 37 -20.97 3.53 22.12
CA ALA A 37 -20.50 4.74 21.48
C ALA A 37 -21.06 4.83 20.05
N VAL A 38 -21.74 5.94 19.75
CA VAL A 38 -22.21 6.23 18.39
C VAL A 38 -20.99 6.55 17.54
N VAL A 39 -20.73 5.73 16.52
CA VAL A 39 -19.61 5.97 15.60
C VAL A 39 -19.99 7.06 14.60
N ASP A 40 -19.22 8.14 14.58
CA ASP A 40 -19.48 9.31 13.74
C ASP A 40 -18.69 9.24 12.43
N PHE A 41 -19.38 8.86 11.35
CA PHE A 41 -18.80 8.79 10.01
C PHE A 41 -18.21 10.12 9.54
N ASP A 42 -18.89 11.24 9.81
CA ASP A 42 -18.46 12.55 9.35
C ASP A 42 -17.19 12.99 10.08
N ALA A 43 -17.08 12.71 11.38
CA ALA A 43 -15.86 12.98 12.16
C ALA A 43 -14.66 12.17 11.64
N ILE A 44 -14.84 10.88 11.35
CA ILE A 44 -13.76 10.03 10.80
C ILE A 44 -13.31 10.54 9.43
N LEU A 45 -14.27 10.84 8.54
CA LEU A 45 -13.97 11.35 7.20
C LEU A 45 -13.20 12.67 7.27
N LEU A 46 -13.65 13.64 8.08
CA LEU A 46 -12.97 14.93 8.25
C LEU A 46 -11.58 14.77 8.84
N ARG A 47 -11.42 13.94 9.89
CA ARG A 47 -10.11 13.65 10.50
C ARG A 47 -9.12 13.14 9.46
N ARG A 48 -9.55 12.24 8.58
CA ARG A 48 -8.69 11.67 7.53
C ARG A 48 -8.41 12.63 6.39
N LEU A 49 -9.37 13.48 6.00
CA LEU A 49 -9.14 14.54 5.03
C LEU A 49 -8.17 15.62 5.55
N ILE A 50 -8.21 15.94 6.85
CA ILE A 50 -7.32 16.95 7.48
C ILE A 50 -5.91 16.39 7.67
N LEU A 51 -5.76 15.20 8.26
CA LEU A 51 -4.44 14.61 8.55
C LEU A 51 -3.59 14.37 7.30
N ASN A 52 -4.25 14.11 6.16
CA ASN A 52 -3.55 13.96 4.88
C ASN A 52 -2.83 15.26 4.45
N ASN A 53 -3.25 16.43 4.97
CA ASN A 53 -2.62 17.72 4.67
C ASN A 53 -1.46 18.08 5.62
N SER A 54 -1.35 17.47 6.80
CA SER A 54 -0.36 17.85 7.82
C SER A 54 0.90 16.98 7.87
N ALA A 55 0.82 15.73 7.39
CA ALA A 55 1.95 14.80 7.39
C ALA A 55 3.08 15.16 6.40
N THR A 56 2.93 16.26 5.63
CA THR A 56 3.86 16.68 4.58
C THR A 56 4.82 17.78 5.01
N SER A 57 4.83 18.19 6.28
CA SER A 57 5.55 19.39 6.76
C SER A 57 7.07 19.40 6.51
N ASN A 58 7.71 18.25 6.28
CA ASN A 58 9.15 18.16 5.97
C ASN A 58 9.48 17.88 4.49
N ALA A 59 8.47 17.67 3.64
CA ALA A 59 8.66 17.51 2.21
C ALA A 59 7.80 18.55 1.51
N THR A 60 8.43 19.67 1.11
CA THR A 60 7.86 20.73 0.26
C THR A 60 7.23 20.20 -1.03
N ASP A 61 7.49 18.93 -1.39
CA ASP A 61 7.15 18.32 -2.66
C ASP A 61 5.93 17.39 -2.61
N VAL A 62 5.41 17.02 -1.42
CA VAL A 62 4.16 16.26 -1.34
C VAL A 62 3.01 17.25 -1.39
N ALA A 63 2.66 17.68 -2.61
CA ALA A 63 1.57 18.61 -2.85
C ALA A 63 0.30 18.16 -2.11
N ALA A 64 -0.30 19.08 -1.35
CA ALA A 64 -1.58 18.84 -0.69
C ALA A 64 -2.59 18.29 -1.70
N VAL A 65 -3.33 17.25 -1.29
CA VAL A 65 -4.33 16.64 -2.16
C VAL A 65 -5.47 17.63 -2.37
N SER A 66 -5.58 18.16 -3.58
CA SER A 66 -6.61 19.14 -3.90
C SER A 66 -7.99 18.49 -3.99
N VAL A 67 -9.04 19.27 -3.70
CA VAL A 67 -10.43 18.85 -3.93
C VAL A 67 -10.66 18.42 -5.38
N HIS A 68 -9.97 19.05 -6.33
CA HIS A 68 -10.04 18.67 -7.73
C HIS A 68 -9.55 17.23 -7.99
N GLN A 69 -8.39 16.85 -7.42
CA GLN A 69 -7.84 15.50 -7.53
C GLN A 69 -8.72 14.45 -6.84
N ILE A 70 -9.34 14.82 -5.71
CA ILE A 70 -10.35 14.00 -5.03
C ILE A 70 -11.52 13.70 -5.99
N MET A 71 -12.07 14.74 -6.62
CA MET A 71 -13.19 14.59 -7.56
C MET A 71 -12.80 13.84 -8.83
N GLU A 72 -11.58 14.04 -9.36
CA GLU A 72 -11.06 13.26 -10.49
C GLU A 72 -11.00 11.76 -10.14
N THR A 73 -10.45 11.45 -8.96
CA THR A 73 -10.32 10.07 -8.47
C THR A 73 -11.68 9.41 -8.28
N ILE A 74 -12.64 10.11 -7.67
CA ILE A 74 -14.03 9.62 -7.57
C ILE A 74 -14.60 9.33 -8.96
N GLY A 75 -14.50 10.29 -9.89
CA GLY A 75 -15.02 10.13 -11.25
C GLY A 75 -14.36 8.97 -12.00
N TYR A 76 -13.08 8.72 -11.74
CA TYR A 76 -12.36 7.55 -12.26
C TYR A 76 -12.89 6.25 -11.64
N LEU A 77 -13.09 6.19 -10.33
CA LEU A 77 -13.57 4.99 -9.62
C LEU A 77 -14.94 4.53 -10.10
N PHE A 78 -15.87 5.42 -10.46
CA PHE A 78 -17.16 5.00 -11.03
C PHE A 78 -17.04 4.34 -12.40
N LYS A 79 -16.02 4.72 -13.19
CA LYS A 79 -15.78 4.12 -14.51
C LYS A 79 -14.92 2.86 -14.39
N ALA A 80 -14.11 2.76 -13.35
CA ALA A 80 -13.11 1.71 -13.17
C ALA A 80 -13.68 0.28 -13.29
N PRO A 81 -14.84 -0.10 -12.70
CA PRO A 81 -15.36 -1.45 -12.86
C PRO A 81 -15.58 -1.88 -14.33
N ARG A 82 -16.16 -0.99 -15.15
CA ARG A 82 -16.42 -1.28 -16.56
C ARG A 82 -15.12 -1.36 -17.36
N ILE A 83 -14.23 -0.38 -17.16
CA ILE A 83 -12.93 -0.36 -17.84
C ILE A 83 -12.08 -1.56 -17.41
N LEU A 84 -12.12 -1.95 -16.13
CA LEU A 84 -11.42 -3.12 -15.61
C LEU A 84 -11.92 -4.41 -16.28
N ASN A 85 -13.25 -4.55 -16.44
CA ASN A 85 -13.88 -5.69 -17.14
C ASN A 85 -13.44 -5.79 -18.60
N GLU A 86 -13.27 -4.65 -19.27
CA GLU A 86 -12.85 -4.59 -20.67
C GLU A 86 -11.34 -4.73 -20.86
N THR A 87 -10.55 -4.32 -19.86
CA THR A 87 -9.09 -4.18 -19.98
C THR A 87 -8.34 -5.37 -19.44
N PHE A 88 -8.81 -6.01 -18.37
CA PHE A 88 -8.09 -7.09 -17.68
C PHE A 88 -8.90 -8.38 -17.68
N ASP A 89 -8.26 -9.47 -18.08
CA ASP A 89 -8.89 -10.79 -18.15
C ASP A 89 -9.29 -11.37 -16.77
N LYS A 90 -8.82 -10.75 -15.67
CA LYS A 90 -8.85 -11.35 -14.33
C LYS A 90 -9.14 -10.33 -13.22
N ALA A 91 -10.40 -9.89 -13.11
CA ALA A 91 -10.90 -9.19 -11.93
C ALA A 91 -12.08 -9.99 -11.32
N PRO A 92 -11.82 -10.86 -10.32
CA PRO A 92 -12.81 -11.86 -9.87
C PRO A 92 -14.09 -11.25 -9.30
N GLU A 93 -14.02 -10.01 -8.78
CA GLU A 93 -15.19 -9.29 -8.27
C GLU A 93 -16.27 -9.06 -9.35
N LEU A 94 -15.84 -8.77 -10.59
CA LEU A 94 -16.73 -8.31 -11.67
C LEU A 94 -17.64 -9.42 -12.22
N ASN A 95 -17.30 -10.68 -11.93
CA ASN A 95 -18.07 -11.86 -12.35
C ASN A 95 -19.27 -12.15 -11.43
N ASN A 96 -19.49 -11.35 -10.38
CA ASN A 96 -20.59 -11.54 -9.44
C ASN A 96 -21.71 -10.52 -9.70
N GLU A 97 -22.96 -10.98 -9.77
CA GLU A 97 -24.10 -10.08 -10.04
C GLU A 97 -24.34 -9.07 -8.90
N LEU A 98 -24.18 -9.49 -7.64
CA LEU A 98 -24.36 -8.61 -6.47
C LEU A 98 -23.34 -7.47 -6.44
N PHE A 99 -22.15 -7.65 -7.02
CA PHE A 99 -21.18 -6.57 -7.20
C PHE A 99 -21.82 -5.42 -7.99
N TRP A 100 -22.46 -5.74 -9.12
CA TRP A 100 -23.07 -4.73 -9.97
C TRP A 100 -24.28 -4.09 -9.31
N GLU A 101 -25.11 -4.84 -8.59
CA GLU A 101 -26.22 -4.26 -7.81
C GLU A 101 -25.73 -3.19 -6.82
N VAL A 102 -24.65 -3.47 -6.08
CA VAL A 102 -24.07 -2.51 -5.14
C VAL A 102 -23.43 -1.32 -5.86
N VAL A 103 -22.76 -1.54 -7.01
CA VAL A 103 -22.23 -0.43 -7.84
C VAL A 103 -23.35 0.49 -8.32
N HIS A 104 -24.49 -0.05 -8.75
CA HIS A 104 -25.64 0.76 -9.18
C HIS A 104 -26.23 1.56 -8.01
N GLY A 105 -26.25 0.98 -6.80
CA GLY A 105 -26.61 1.69 -5.57
C GLY A 105 -25.64 2.83 -5.25
N ALA A 106 -24.33 2.59 -5.39
CA ALA A 106 -23.30 3.62 -5.20
C ALA A 106 -23.45 4.77 -6.21
N GLU A 107 -23.72 4.48 -7.48
CA GLU A 107 -23.97 5.51 -8.50
C GLU A 107 -25.21 6.37 -8.15
N ALA A 108 -26.29 5.74 -7.65
CA ALA A 108 -27.48 6.45 -7.20
C ALA A 108 -27.20 7.34 -5.98
N LEU A 109 -26.49 6.81 -4.98
CA LEU A 109 -26.08 7.55 -3.78
C LEU A 109 -25.23 8.79 -4.12
N ALA A 110 -24.33 8.66 -5.09
CA ALA A 110 -23.45 9.74 -5.55
C ALA A 110 -24.19 10.87 -6.30
N GLY A 111 -25.51 10.77 -6.47
CA GLY A 111 -26.32 11.77 -7.15
C GLY A 111 -26.23 11.74 -8.68
N ILE A 112 -25.67 10.68 -9.26
CA ILE A 112 -25.50 10.56 -10.73
C ILE A 112 -26.88 10.48 -11.42
N LYS A 113 -27.89 9.94 -10.74
CA LYS A 113 -29.27 9.77 -11.26
C LYS A 113 -30.29 10.76 -10.66
N GLY A 114 -29.85 11.73 -9.85
CA GLY A 114 -30.73 12.68 -9.16
C GLY A 114 -30.43 12.81 -7.67
N ILE A 115 -31.03 13.79 -7.01
CA ILE A 115 -30.86 14.03 -5.57
C ILE A 115 -31.87 13.16 -4.81
N LEU A 116 -31.37 12.35 -3.89
CA LEU A 116 -32.21 11.51 -3.01
C LEU A 116 -32.60 12.28 -1.75
N ALA A 117 -33.85 12.09 -1.30
CA ALA A 117 -34.28 12.49 0.03
C ALA A 117 -33.54 11.68 1.11
N GLU A 118 -33.45 12.21 2.32
CA GLU A 118 -32.67 11.59 3.41
C GLU A 118 -33.16 10.17 3.75
N SER A 119 -34.48 9.95 3.80
CA SER A 119 -35.05 8.62 4.03
C SER A 119 -34.71 7.62 2.92
N GLU A 120 -34.61 8.09 1.66
CA GLU A 120 -34.19 7.27 0.52
C GLU A 120 -32.69 6.93 0.61
N VAL A 121 -31.86 7.86 1.09
CA VAL A 121 -30.43 7.62 1.35
C VAL A 121 -30.25 6.51 2.40
N VAL A 122 -30.99 6.58 3.52
CA VAL A 122 -30.95 5.54 4.57
C VAL A 122 -31.34 4.18 3.99
N ALA A 123 -32.49 4.11 3.30
CA ALA A 123 -32.99 2.86 2.72
C ALA A 123 -32.00 2.27 1.69
N LEU A 124 -31.37 3.12 0.88
CA LEU A 124 -30.37 2.71 -0.11
C LEU A 124 -29.10 2.16 0.56
N LEU A 125 -28.60 2.82 1.61
CA LEU A 125 -27.43 2.37 2.38
C LEU A 125 -27.69 1.02 3.06
N ASP A 126 -28.85 0.85 3.69
CA ASP A 126 -29.22 -0.42 4.32
C ASP A 126 -29.40 -1.55 3.29
N SER A 127 -30.00 -1.24 2.13
CA SER A 127 -30.11 -2.18 1.01
C SER A 127 -28.72 -2.63 0.53
N MET A 128 -27.79 -1.69 0.29
CA MET A 128 -26.42 -2.02 -0.09
C MET A 128 -25.71 -2.86 0.99
N ALA A 129 -25.89 -2.53 2.28
CA ALA A 129 -25.30 -3.30 3.37
C ALA A 129 -25.81 -4.74 3.41
N ALA A 130 -27.11 -4.95 3.13
CA ALA A 130 -27.70 -6.29 3.01
C ALA A 130 -27.14 -7.08 1.82
N ARG A 131 -26.88 -6.42 0.68
CA ARG A 131 -26.23 -7.04 -0.49
C ARG A 131 -24.77 -7.38 -0.23
N VAL A 132 -24.03 -6.48 0.43
CA VAL A 132 -22.63 -6.72 0.83
C VAL A 132 -22.52 -7.94 1.75
N ALA A 133 -23.48 -8.13 2.66
CA ALA A 133 -23.51 -9.31 3.53
C ALA A 133 -23.74 -10.64 2.80
N GLN A 134 -24.24 -10.61 1.56
CA GLN A 134 -24.47 -11.79 0.72
C GLN A 134 -23.29 -12.07 -0.23
N LEU A 135 -22.30 -11.18 -0.30
CA LEU A 135 -21.16 -11.35 -1.18
C LEU A 135 -20.30 -12.56 -0.76
N PRO A 136 -19.71 -13.28 -1.73
CA PRO A 136 -18.76 -14.34 -1.45
C PRO A 136 -17.61 -13.90 -0.53
N THR A 137 -17.43 -14.63 0.56
CA THR A 137 -16.46 -14.32 1.63
C THR A 137 -15.05 -14.81 1.33
N HIS A 138 -14.74 -15.25 0.10
CA HIS A 138 -13.38 -15.63 -0.33
C HIS A 138 -12.62 -14.49 -1.05
N LEU A 139 -13.28 -13.35 -1.29
CA LEU A 139 -12.70 -12.14 -1.87
C LEU A 139 -12.80 -10.98 -0.87
N CYS A 140 -11.82 -10.05 -0.87
CA CYS A 140 -11.82 -8.89 0.04
C CYS A 140 -12.56 -7.67 -0.53
N TRP A 141 -13.01 -7.75 -1.79
CA TRP A 141 -13.78 -6.72 -2.49
C TRP A 141 -13.18 -5.29 -2.51
N PRO A 142 -11.85 -5.10 -2.71
CA PRO A 142 -11.26 -3.76 -2.73
C PRO A 142 -11.86 -2.83 -3.81
N VAL A 143 -12.20 -3.33 -4.99
CA VAL A 143 -12.77 -2.48 -6.06
C VAL A 143 -14.14 -1.98 -5.64
N LEU A 144 -15.02 -2.88 -5.22
CA LEU A 144 -16.38 -2.53 -4.78
C LEU A 144 -16.36 -1.56 -3.59
N ARG A 145 -15.53 -1.86 -2.58
CA ARG A 145 -15.38 -1.02 -1.39
C ARG A 145 -14.99 0.41 -1.77
N ARG A 146 -13.99 0.58 -2.64
CA ARG A 146 -13.52 1.91 -3.07
C ARG A 146 -14.58 2.68 -3.87
N VAL A 147 -15.39 2.00 -4.69
CA VAL A 147 -16.52 2.64 -5.42
C VAL A 147 -17.58 3.14 -4.45
N VAL A 148 -17.96 2.34 -3.45
CA VAL A 148 -18.95 2.76 -2.44
C VAL A 148 -18.44 3.92 -1.60
N LEU A 149 -17.18 3.89 -1.16
CA LEU A 149 -16.59 4.97 -0.36
C LEU A 149 -16.44 6.25 -1.18
N ALA A 150 -16.12 6.14 -2.47
CA ALA A 150 -16.15 7.27 -3.39
C ALA A 150 -17.55 7.89 -3.53
N ALA A 151 -18.61 7.07 -3.55
CA ALA A 151 -20.00 7.54 -3.56
C ALA A 151 -20.41 8.26 -2.27
N LEU A 152 -20.05 7.70 -1.11
CA LEU A 152 -20.26 8.36 0.18
C LEU A 152 -19.56 9.72 0.23
N MET A 153 -18.30 9.77 -0.19
CA MET A 153 -17.52 11.01 -0.23
C MET A 153 -18.11 12.01 -1.24
N GLN A 154 -18.53 11.58 -2.43
CA GLN A 154 -19.17 12.45 -3.41
C GLN A 154 -20.48 13.05 -2.86
N ARG A 155 -21.35 12.21 -2.27
CA ARG A 155 -22.61 12.65 -1.66
C ARG A 155 -22.33 13.72 -0.60
N ARG A 156 -21.35 13.47 0.27
CA ARG A 156 -20.93 14.40 1.32
C ARG A 156 -20.40 15.74 0.78
N LEU A 157 -19.59 15.70 -0.28
CA LEU A 157 -19.02 16.91 -0.90
C LEU A 157 -20.08 17.74 -1.64
N GLN A 158 -21.09 17.10 -2.23
CA GLN A 158 -22.11 17.79 -3.02
C GLN A 158 -23.29 18.29 -2.18
N HIS A 159 -23.64 17.60 -1.11
CA HIS A 159 -24.89 17.82 -0.38
C HIS A 159 -24.69 18.12 1.12
N GLY A 160 -23.45 18.18 1.60
CA GLY A 160 -23.17 18.42 3.01
C GLY A 160 -23.22 17.13 3.86
N PRO A 161 -23.09 17.26 5.20
CA PRO A 161 -23.04 16.13 6.14
C PRO A 161 -24.27 15.24 6.05
N PHE A 162 -24.11 13.98 6.46
CA PHE A 162 -25.23 13.06 6.57
C PHE A 162 -26.09 13.43 7.79
N GLY A 163 -27.41 13.21 7.71
CA GLY A 163 -28.24 13.17 8.91
C GLY A 163 -27.83 11.97 9.79
N LEU A 164 -28.23 12.00 11.06
CA LEU A 164 -27.82 10.98 12.04
C LEU A 164 -28.14 9.55 11.58
N ASP A 165 -29.33 9.34 11.01
CA ASP A 165 -29.77 8.03 10.54
C ASP A 165 -28.95 7.54 9.33
N ALA A 166 -28.65 8.43 8.38
CA ALA A 166 -27.85 8.10 7.21
C ALA A 166 -26.38 7.89 7.58
N ALA A 167 -25.83 8.67 8.52
CA ALA A 167 -24.49 8.45 9.05
C ALA A 167 -24.38 7.08 9.74
N ALA A 168 -25.38 6.69 10.54
CA ALA A 168 -25.44 5.37 11.15
C ALA A 168 -25.58 4.24 10.10
N ALA A 169 -26.35 4.45 9.02
CA ALA A 169 -26.46 3.49 7.92
C ALA A 169 -25.14 3.34 7.14
N ALA A 170 -24.45 4.46 6.86
CA ALA A 170 -23.13 4.46 6.23
C ALA A 170 -22.10 3.74 7.11
N ALA A 171 -22.18 3.93 8.44
CA ALA A 171 -21.34 3.25 9.40
C ALA A 171 -21.55 1.73 9.38
N ARG A 172 -22.81 1.27 9.39
CA ARG A 172 -23.16 -0.16 9.25
C ARG A 172 -22.60 -0.74 7.95
N LEU A 173 -22.72 -0.02 6.84
CA LEU A 173 -22.18 -0.44 5.55
C LEU A 173 -20.65 -0.60 5.59
N CYS A 174 -19.92 0.35 6.17
CA CYS A 174 -18.47 0.24 6.36
C CYS A 174 -18.10 -0.97 7.22
N VAL A 175 -18.79 -1.18 8.35
CA VAL A 175 -18.60 -2.35 9.22
C VAL A 175 -18.83 -3.66 8.45
N ARG A 176 -19.84 -3.74 7.57
CA ARG A 176 -20.07 -4.91 6.73
C ARG A 176 -18.91 -5.18 5.77
N PHE A 177 -18.35 -4.16 5.14
CA PHE A 177 -17.15 -4.31 4.31
C PHE A 177 -15.95 -4.81 5.12
N PHE A 178 -15.73 -4.29 6.33
CA PHE A 178 -14.65 -4.79 7.20
C PHE A 178 -14.82 -6.27 7.56
N LEU A 179 -16.01 -6.69 7.99
CA LEU A 179 -16.27 -8.09 8.35
C LEU A 179 -16.06 -9.03 7.15
N LEU A 180 -16.49 -8.60 5.97
CA LEU A 180 -16.26 -9.31 4.71
C LEU A 180 -14.76 -9.41 4.39
N HIS A 181 -14.03 -8.29 4.48
CA HIS A 181 -12.58 -8.22 4.29
C HIS A 181 -11.83 -9.14 5.24
N ARG A 182 -12.11 -9.06 6.55
CA ARG A 182 -11.47 -9.86 7.60
C ARG A 182 -11.68 -11.36 7.35
N THR A 183 -12.90 -11.77 7.02
CA THR A 183 -13.22 -13.17 6.71
C THR A 183 -12.46 -13.65 5.48
N ALA A 184 -12.43 -12.85 4.42
CA ALA A 184 -11.71 -13.19 3.19
C ALA A 184 -10.19 -13.22 3.38
N ALA A 185 -9.62 -12.27 4.13
CA ALA A 185 -8.21 -12.25 4.48
C ALA A 185 -7.81 -13.55 5.22
N GLY A 186 -8.63 -14.00 6.17
CA GLY A 186 -8.43 -15.28 6.85
C GLY A 186 -8.42 -16.48 5.89
N ARG A 187 -9.41 -16.57 5.00
CA ARG A 187 -9.51 -17.66 4.01
C ARG A 187 -8.41 -17.64 2.96
N LYS A 188 -7.86 -16.46 2.64
CA LYS A 188 -6.74 -16.32 1.71
C LYS A 188 -5.49 -17.00 2.26
N GLY A 189 -5.24 -16.88 3.57
CA GLY A 189 -4.22 -17.65 4.31
C GLY A 189 -2.76 -17.27 4.00
N ILE A 190 -2.52 -16.38 3.04
CA ILE A 190 -1.20 -15.96 2.59
C ILE A 190 -1.23 -14.46 2.31
N ILE A 191 -0.27 -13.72 2.85
CA ILE A 191 0.02 -12.34 2.49
C ILE A 191 0.98 -12.35 1.28
N ASP A 192 0.56 -11.71 0.20
CA ASP A 192 1.37 -11.44 -0.99
C ASP A 192 1.73 -9.96 -1.00
N PHE A 193 2.91 -9.65 -0.49
CA PHE A 193 3.39 -8.29 -0.37
C PHE A 193 4.13 -7.87 -1.65
N PHE A 194 3.53 -6.98 -2.42
CA PHE A 194 4.17 -6.39 -3.58
C PHE A 194 5.17 -5.32 -3.14
N HIS A 195 6.42 -5.75 -3.00
CA HIS A 195 7.51 -4.95 -2.46
C HIS A 195 8.13 -4.10 -3.56
N ILE A 196 7.59 -2.90 -3.74
CA ILE A 196 8.27 -1.89 -4.55
C ILE A 196 9.56 -1.46 -3.84
N SER A 197 10.70 -1.69 -4.50
CA SER A 197 12.00 -1.41 -3.91
C SER A 197 12.13 0.04 -3.44
N LYS A 198 12.59 0.19 -2.21
CA LYS A 198 12.71 1.47 -1.48
C LYS A 198 11.40 2.12 -1.09
N ALA A 199 10.29 1.38 -1.09
CA ALA A 199 9.04 1.79 -0.46
C ALA A 199 8.86 1.23 0.97
N GLY A 200 9.92 0.70 1.61
CA GLY A 200 9.87 0.26 3.01
C GLY A 200 9.61 -1.24 3.23
N GLY A 201 9.87 -2.09 2.23
CA GLY A 201 9.55 -3.52 2.35
C GLY A 201 10.43 -4.32 3.31
N THR A 202 11.70 -3.91 3.55
CA THR A 202 12.49 -4.53 4.63
C THR A 202 11.80 -4.34 5.98
N THR A 203 11.29 -3.12 6.26
CA THR A 203 10.53 -2.84 7.48
C THR A 203 9.25 -3.67 7.55
N PHE A 204 8.49 -3.76 6.45
CA PHE A 204 7.28 -4.60 6.39
C PHE A 204 7.59 -6.07 6.70
N CYS A 205 8.66 -6.61 6.14
CA CYS A 205 9.10 -7.99 6.38
C CYS A 205 9.56 -8.24 7.81
N GLN A 206 10.32 -7.31 8.42
CA GLN A 206 10.66 -7.42 9.83
C GLN A 206 9.40 -7.34 10.69
N LEU A 207 8.48 -6.44 10.38
CA LEU A 207 7.21 -6.33 11.11
C LEU A 207 6.39 -7.62 11.01
N ALA A 208 6.36 -8.26 9.85
CA ALA A 208 5.73 -9.57 9.66
C ALA A 208 6.38 -10.63 10.57
N LYS A 209 7.72 -10.67 10.66
CA LYS A 209 8.44 -11.57 11.57
C LYS A 209 8.02 -11.34 13.03
N LEU A 210 7.90 -10.08 13.44
CA LEU A 210 7.49 -9.73 14.82
C LEU A 210 6.03 -10.11 15.10
N ASN A 211 5.17 -10.06 14.08
CA ASN A 211 3.79 -10.53 14.14
C ASN A 211 3.65 -12.05 13.93
N GLY A 212 4.74 -12.82 13.98
CA GLY A 212 4.67 -14.30 13.95
C GLY A 212 4.47 -14.91 12.57
N CYS A 213 4.65 -14.13 11.51
CA CYS A 213 4.61 -14.64 10.14
C CYS A 213 5.77 -15.59 9.84
N ARG A 214 5.54 -16.45 8.84
CA ARG A 214 6.47 -17.49 8.39
C ARG A 214 6.70 -17.36 6.90
N THR A 215 7.98 -17.36 6.54
CA THR A 215 8.46 -17.30 5.16
C THR A 215 9.79 -18.02 5.05
N GLN A 216 10.37 -18.07 3.84
CA GLN A 216 11.65 -18.75 3.63
C GLN A 216 12.81 -18.06 4.37
N SER A 217 12.83 -16.73 4.40
CA SER A 217 13.82 -15.96 5.16
C SER A 217 13.38 -14.51 5.36
N PHE A 218 13.54 -14.01 6.58
CA PHE A 218 13.41 -12.59 6.91
C PHE A 218 14.75 -11.83 6.87
N ALA A 219 15.84 -12.45 6.42
CA ALA A 219 17.11 -11.75 6.27
C ALA A 219 16.96 -10.57 5.30
N ALA A 220 17.65 -9.47 5.53
CA ALA A 220 17.49 -8.24 4.75
C ALA A 220 17.80 -8.38 3.26
N ARG A 221 18.71 -9.30 2.90
CA ARG A 221 18.99 -9.67 1.51
C ARG A 221 17.89 -10.51 0.86
N ARG A 222 17.00 -11.08 1.67
CA ARG A 222 15.91 -11.96 1.22
C ARG A 222 14.54 -11.30 1.34
N ASN A 223 14.29 -10.40 2.29
CA ASN A 223 13.01 -9.67 2.46
C ASN A 223 11.76 -10.53 2.18
N CYS A 224 11.62 -11.69 2.84
CA CYS A 224 10.49 -12.61 2.64
C CYS A 224 10.30 -13.15 1.21
N LEU A 225 11.32 -13.06 0.34
CA LEU A 225 11.29 -13.62 -1.01
C LEU A 225 11.33 -15.15 -0.96
N ILE A 226 10.56 -15.77 -1.86
CA ILE A 226 10.60 -17.21 -2.12
C ILE A 226 11.50 -17.47 -3.32
N ARG A 227 12.57 -18.24 -3.13
CA ARG A 227 13.62 -18.45 -4.15
C ARG A 227 13.05 -19.05 -5.43
N GLU A 228 12.11 -19.99 -5.30
CA GLU A 228 11.48 -20.72 -6.39
C GLU A 228 10.65 -19.81 -7.32
N PHE A 229 10.20 -18.66 -6.82
CA PHE A 229 9.34 -17.73 -7.55
C PHE A 229 10.10 -16.73 -8.42
N ASP A 230 11.41 -16.56 -8.19
CA ASP A 230 12.30 -15.64 -8.93
C ASP A 230 11.81 -14.17 -8.95
N ASP A 231 11.23 -13.74 -7.83
CA ASP A 231 10.69 -12.39 -7.64
C ASP A 231 11.74 -11.39 -7.14
N VAL A 232 13.01 -11.69 -7.39
CA VAL A 232 14.12 -10.82 -7.00
C VAL A 232 14.10 -9.53 -7.83
N PRO A 233 14.59 -8.42 -7.26
CA PRO A 233 14.67 -7.16 -7.98
C PRO A 233 15.58 -7.23 -9.22
N ARG A 234 15.26 -6.40 -10.21
CA ARG A 234 15.98 -6.30 -11.49
C ARG A 234 16.28 -4.84 -11.82
N TRP A 235 17.07 -4.20 -10.97
CA TRP A 235 17.30 -2.76 -11.04
C TRP A 235 18.36 -2.38 -12.07
N VAL A 236 19.52 -3.05 -12.00
CA VAL A 236 20.73 -2.66 -12.75
C VAL A 236 20.79 -3.39 -14.09
N ASN A 237 20.98 -2.62 -15.16
CA ASN A 237 21.20 -3.07 -16.53
C ASN A 237 22.40 -4.01 -16.59
N HIS A 238 22.12 -5.30 -16.86
CA HIS A 238 23.14 -6.34 -16.87
C HIS A 238 24.22 -6.09 -17.93
N THR A 239 23.81 -5.73 -19.15
CA THR A 239 24.74 -5.50 -20.27
C THR A 239 25.66 -4.33 -19.98
N LEU A 240 25.10 -3.20 -19.49
CA LEU A 240 25.90 -2.03 -19.16
C LEU A 240 26.86 -2.34 -17.99
N HIS A 241 26.36 -3.01 -16.93
CA HIS A 241 27.20 -3.42 -15.81
C HIS A 241 28.41 -4.26 -16.28
N VAL A 242 28.19 -5.27 -17.11
CA VAL A 242 29.28 -6.13 -17.63
C VAL A 242 30.25 -5.34 -18.50
N SER A 243 29.77 -4.36 -19.27
CA SER A 243 30.64 -3.52 -20.11
C SER A 243 31.54 -2.56 -19.31
N LEU A 244 31.09 -2.15 -18.12
CA LEU A 244 31.84 -1.27 -17.22
C LEU A 244 32.71 -2.04 -16.21
N ALA A 245 32.40 -3.32 -15.97
CA ALA A 245 33.09 -4.12 -14.96
C ALA A 245 34.56 -4.40 -15.35
N PRO A 246 35.51 -4.18 -14.43
CA PRO A 246 36.85 -4.76 -14.55
C PRO A 246 36.82 -6.25 -14.91
N ARG A 247 37.81 -6.68 -15.70
CA ARG A 247 37.95 -8.09 -16.10
C ARG A 247 38.01 -9.00 -14.86
N GLY A 248 37.18 -10.04 -14.86
CA GLY A 248 37.17 -11.06 -13.81
C GLY A 248 36.24 -10.76 -12.62
N LEU A 249 35.55 -9.61 -12.60
CA LEU A 249 34.55 -9.34 -11.58
C LEU A 249 33.27 -10.16 -11.79
N ARG A 250 32.71 -10.64 -10.67
CA ARG A 250 31.44 -11.35 -10.67
C ARG A 250 30.27 -10.36 -10.69
N THR A 251 29.31 -10.60 -11.57
CA THR A 251 28.05 -9.85 -11.59
C THR A 251 27.27 -10.03 -10.29
N PRO A 252 26.87 -8.94 -9.60
CA PRO A 252 26.12 -9.01 -8.37
C PRO A 252 24.65 -9.36 -8.65
N TRP A 253 23.96 -9.84 -7.61
CA TRP A 253 22.58 -10.35 -7.71
C TRP A 253 21.53 -9.29 -8.12
N PHE A 254 21.84 -8.00 -8.02
CA PHE A 254 20.93 -6.91 -8.41
C PHE A 254 21.15 -6.41 -9.86
N ALA A 255 22.24 -6.84 -10.52
CA ALA A 255 22.57 -6.52 -11.91
C ALA A 255 21.96 -7.54 -12.88
N ASN A 256 20.62 -7.57 -12.87
CA ASN A 256 19.79 -8.55 -13.56
C ASN A 256 18.69 -7.95 -14.44
N TRP A 257 18.70 -6.64 -14.69
CA TRP A 257 17.79 -6.05 -15.67
C TRP A 257 18.20 -6.52 -17.08
N GLY A 258 17.24 -7.08 -17.82
CA GLY A 258 17.45 -7.61 -19.17
C GLY A 258 18.17 -8.96 -19.25
N SER A 259 18.59 -9.58 -18.13
CA SER A 259 19.39 -10.81 -18.17
C SER A 259 18.57 -12.09 -18.31
N LYS A 260 17.35 -12.12 -17.78
CA LYS A 260 16.44 -13.28 -17.86
C LYS A 260 14.99 -12.84 -17.68
N GLN A 261 14.05 -13.68 -18.11
CA GLN A 261 12.61 -13.54 -17.79
C GLN A 261 12.31 -14.12 -16.41
N ARG A 262 11.16 -13.79 -15.80
CA ARG A 262 10.68 -14.46 -14.57
C ARG A 262 10.27 -15.90 -14.86
N ASN A 263 10.46 -16.76 -13.88
CA ASN A 263 9.81 -18.06 -13.88
C ASN A 263 8.28 -17.89 -13.92
N SER A 264 7.62 -18.53 -14.90
CA SER A 264 6.15 -18.50 -15.02
C SER A 264 5.51 -19.42 -13.98
N VAL A 265 5.39 -18.93 -12.74
CA VAL A 265 4.70 -19.63 -11.64
C VAL A 265 3.32 -19.00 -11.41
N SER A 266 2.26 -19.78 -11.65
CA SER A 266 0.89 -19.30 -11.48
C SER A 266 0.54 -19.05 -10.01
N CYS A 267 -0.45 -18.17 -9.76
CA CYS A 267 -0.94 -17.90 -8.40
C CYS A 267 -1.36 -19.16 -7.64
N HIS A 268 -1.96 -20.14 -8.33
CA HIS A 268 -2.37 -21.41 -7.71
C HIS A 268 -1.16 -22.23 -7.25
N ILE A 269 -0.13 -22.32 -8.09
CA ILE A 269 1.11 -23.04 -7.75
C ILE A 269 1.81 -22.33 -6.58
N ARG A 270 1.86 -20.98 -6.59
CA ARG A 270 2.40 -20.18 -5.49
C ARG A 270 1.67 -20.49 -4.19
N LYS A 271 0.33 -20.41 -4.18
CA LYS A 271 -0.49 -20.73 -3.01
C LYS A 271 -0.21 -22.13 -2.49
N ARG A 272 -0.24 -23.15 -3.36
CA ARG A 272 0.04 -24.54 -2.98
C ARG A 272 1.44 -24.71 -2.38
N PHE A 273 2.45 -24.07 -2.96
CA PHE A 273 3.82 -24.10 -2.43
C PHE A 273 3.89 -23.49 -1.02
N MET A 274 3.30 -22.31 -0.84
CA MET A 274 3.28 -21.61 0.45
C MET A 274 2.59 -22.45 1.53
N MET A 275 1.41 -23.01 1.23
CA MET A 275 0.68 -23.88 2.15
C MET A 275 1.48 -25.13 2.52
N ARG A 276 2.11 -25.80 1.54
CA ARG A 276 2.96 -26.98 1.77
C ARG A 276 4.15 -26.68 2.68
N ARG A 277 4.71 -25.47 2.59
CA ARG A 277 5.84 -25.02 3.43
C ARG A 277 5.41 -24.39 4.75
N ARG A 278 4.10 -24.26 5.00
CA ARG A 278 3.52 -23.51 6.13
C ARG A 278 4.00 -22.07 6.17
N PHE A 279 4.21 -21.48 5.00
CA PHE A 279 4.50 -20.06 4.87
C PHE A 279 3.19 -19.30 4.67
N ASN A 280 3.07 -18.16 5.34
CA ASN A 280 1.88 -17.30 5.29
C ASN A 280 2.21 -15.86 4.85
N ILE A 281 3.46 -15.59 4.47
CA ILE A 281 3.87 -14.35 3.81
C ILE A 281 4.94 -14.60 2.75
N LEU A 282 4.78 -13.98 1.59
CA LEU A 282 5.84 -13.80 0.59
C LEU A 282 5.95 -12.33 0.18
N ALA A 283 7.12 -11.95 -0.30
CA ALA A 283 7.30 -10.71 -1.03
C ALA A 283 7.47 -10.98 -2.53
N ASN A 284 7.08 -10.01 -3.35
CA ASN A 284 7.39 -9.93 -4.77
C ASN A 284 8.06 -8.58 -5.07
N GLU A 285 9.35 -8.58 -5.38
CA GLU A 285 10.17 -7.38 -5.65
C GLU A 285 10.35 -7.06 -7.14
N PHE A 286 9.63 -7.75 -8.02
CA PHE A 286 9.81 -7.58 -9.47
C PHE A 286 8.61 -6.90 -10.14
N THR A 287 7.62 -7.68 -10.59
CA THR A 287 6.41 -7.16 -11.24
C THR A 287 5.18 -7.94 -10.81
N VAL A 288 3.99 -7.39 -11.00
CA VAL A 288 2.75 -8.15 -10.88
C VAL A 288 2.68 -9.30 -11.90
N TYR A 289 1.74 -10.22 -11.70
CA TYR A 289 1.69 -11.52 -12.39
C TYR A 289 1.07 -11.42 -13.80
N GLY A 290 1.38 -12.38 -14.68
CA GLY A 290 0.63 -12.62 -15.93
C GLY A 290 0.98 -11.74 -17.14
N ALA A 291 1.53 -10.54 -16.94
CA ALA A 291 1.86 -9.61 -18.03
C ALA A 291 3.28 -9.77 -18.60
N GLN A 292 3.69 -11.00 -18.86
CA GLN A 292 5.00 -11.30 -19.47
C GLN A 292 5.08 -10.80 -20.92
N ARG A 293 3.98 -10.93 -21.67
CA ARG A 293 3.89 -10.52 -23.08
C ARG A 293 2.83 -9.45 -23.34
N ILE A 294 1.73 -9.49 -22.60
CA ILE A 294 0.57 -8.63 -22.81
C ILE A 294 0.28 -7.89 -21.49
N PRO A 295 0.39 -6.55 -21.44
CA PRO A 295 0.16 -5.77 -20.23
C PRO A 295 -1.23 -6.00 -19.60
N ARG A 296 -2.25 -6.26 -20.43
CA ARG A 296 -3.63 -6.56 -20.02
C ARG A 296 -3.78 -7.81 -19.14
N ASN A 297 -2.78 -8.68 -19.13
CA ASN A 297 -2.78 -9.88 -18.30
C ASN A 297 -2.21 -9.61 -16.90
N ALA A 298 -1.82 -8.36 -16.58
CA ALA A 298 -1.31 -7.98 -15.27
C ALA A 298 -2.38 -8.17 -14.19
N HIS A 299 -2.10 -8.96 -13.16
CA HIS A 299 -3.04 -9.23 -12.08
C HIS A 299 -2.33 -9.47 -10.75
N VAL A 300 -3.07 -9.25 -9.66
CA VAL A 300 -2.75 -9.72 -8.31
C VAL A 300 -3.23 -11.16 -8.14
N CYS A 301 -2.77 -11.89 -7.11
CA CYS A 301 -3.24 -13.25 -6.88
C CYS A 301 -4.56 -13.27 -6.08
N PRO A 302 -5.71 -13.67 -6.67
CA PRO A 302 -7.00 -13.61 -5.98
C PRO A 302 -7.06 -14.43 -4.69
N GLY A 303 -6.28 -15.52 -4.63
CA GLY A 303 -6.21 -16.41 -3.48
C GLY A 303 -5.28 -15.94 -2.35
N HIS A 304 -4.63 -14.78 -2.50
CA HIS A 304 -3.75 -14.16 -1.50
C HIS A 304 -4.34 -12.85 -0.99
N LEU A 305 -3.92 -12.40 0.19
CA LEU A 305 -4.12 -11.03 0.68
C LEU A 305 -3.02 -10.16 0.07
N ASN A 306 -3.36 -9.41 -0.96
CA ASN A 306 -2.43 -8.63 -1.75
C ASN A 306 -2.23 -7.26 -1.11
N VAL A 307 -1.00 -7.00 -0.68
CA VAL A 307 -0.62 -5.76 0.02
C VAL A 307 0.40 -5.02 -0.83
N LEU A 308 0.23 -3.72 -1.02
CA LEU A 308 1.20 -2.85 -1.67
C LEU A 308 1.50 -1.66 -0.77
N GLN A 309 2.78 -1.40 -0.55
CA GLN A 309 3.24 -0.19 0.12
C GLN A 309 3.81 0.78 -0.91
N LEU A 310 3.25 1.98 -0.95
CA LEU A 310 3.73 3.09 -1.74
C LEU A 310 4.62 4.00 -0.90
N ARG A 311 5.44 4.76 -1.62
CA ARG A 311 6.28 5.84 -1.16
C ARG A 311 6.30 6.92 -2.24
N HIS A 312 6.41 8.18 -1.84
CA HIS A 312 6.56 9.29 -2.77
C HIS A 312 7.63 8.99 -3.85
N PRO A 313 7.29 9.03 -5.16
CA PRO A 313 8.18 8.61 -6.24
C PRO A 313 9.57 9.25 -6.20
N HIS A 314 9.65 10.55 -5.89
CA HIS A 314 10.95 11.26 -5.81
C HIS A 314 11.79 10.80 -4.62
N LEU A 315 11.19 10.56 -3.46
CA LEU A 315 11.89 10.08 -2.26
C LEU A 315 12.33 8.63 -2.44
N ARG A 316 11.49 7.82 -3.09
CA ARG A 316 11.83 6.46 -3.51
C ARG A 316 13.03 6.48 -4.47
N LEU A 317 12.98 7.28 -5.53
CA LEU A 317 14.07 7.42 -6.50
C LEU A 317 15.38 7.80 -5.80
N ARG A 318 15.37 8.87 -4.99
CA ARG A 318 16.55 9.31 -4.23
C ARG A 318 17.13 8.18 -3.38
N SER A 319 16.26 7.51 -2.62
CA SER A 319 16.64 6.37 -1.79
C SER A 319 17.17 5.18 -2.60
N HIS A 320 16.74 5.02 -3.85
CA HIS A 320 17.19 3.97 -4.75
C HIS A 320 18.58 4.25 -5.29
N LEU A 321 18.83 5.46 -5.80
CA LEU A 321 20.16 5.87 -6.30
C LEU A 321 21.21 5.77 -5.20
N MET A 322 20.91 6.32 -4.02
CA MET A 322 21.80 6.26 -2.85
C MET A 322 22.13 4.81 -2.46
N TRP A 323 21.15 3.92 -2.53
CA TRP A 323 21.35 2.52 -2.18
C TRP A 323 22.16 1.76 -3.21
N VAL A 324 21.89 1.98 -4.51
CA VAL A 324 22.65 1.33 -5.57
C VAL A 324 24.10 1.77 -5.49
N TRP A 325 24.37 3.06 -5.30
CA TRP A 325 25.72 3.54 -5.06
C TRP A 325 26.38 2.85 -3.85
N ALA A 326 25.71 2.83 -2.69
CA ALA A 326 26.24 2.17 -1.49
C ALA A 326 26.48 0.66 -1.69
N LEU A 327 25.67 -0.01 -2.52
CA LEU A 327 25.91 -1.41 -2.89
C LEU A 327 27.15 -1.57 -3.76
N TYR A 328 27.37 -0.69 -4.74
CA TYR A 328 28.57 -0.73 -5.56
C TYR A 328 29.82 -0.42 -4.74
N ASP A 329 29.79 0.62 -3.92
CA ASP A 329 30.86 0.97 -2.98
C ASP A 329 31.20 -0.21 -2.06
N HIS A 330 30.19 -0.85 -1.47
CA HIS A 330 30.44 -2.02 -0.63
C HIS A 330 31.00 -3.23 -1.40
N HIS A 331 30.42 -3.56 -2.55
CA HIS A 331 30.78 -4.79 -3.29
C HIS A 331 32.10 -4.67 -4.06
N PHE A 332 32.44 -3.48 -4.55
CA PHE A 332 33.59 -3.25 -5.42
C PHE A 332 34.63 -2.30 -4.83
N LYS A 333 34.33 -1.65 -3.70
CA LYS A 333 35.25 -0.76 -2.97
C LYS A 333 35.82 0.32 -3.90
N GLU A 334 37.14 0.40 -3.98
CA GLU A 334 37.89 1.36 -4.81
C GLU A 334 37.50 1.29 -6.30
N GLN A 335 36.99 0.15 -6.78
CA GLN A 335 36.57 -0.05 -8.17
C GLN A 335 35.13 0.44 -8.45
N ALA A 336 34.40 0.91 -7.43
CA ALA A 336 33.02 1.39 -7.61
C ALA A 336 32.94 2.54 -8.63
N SER A 337 33.93 3.43 -8.65
CA SER A 337 34.00 4.57 -9.57
C SER A 337 34.02 4.16 -11.05
N GLU A 338 34.54 2.98 -11.38
CA GLU A 338 34.58 2.47 -12.76
C GLU A 338 33.18 2.21 -13.33
N PHE A 339 32.21 1.90 -12.45
CA PHE A 339 30.82 1.71 -12.83
C PHE A 339 30.05 3.03 -13.00
N PHE A 340 30.63 4.15 -12.57
CA PHE A 340 30.02 5.47 -12.58
C PHE A 340 30.96 6.51 -13.20
N PRO A 341 31.27 6.40 -14.51
CA PRO A 341 32.12 7.38 -15.20
C PRO A 341 31.54 8.80 -15.14
N THR A 342 30.23 8.91 -14.95
CA THR A 342 29.53 10.15 -14.63
C THR A 342 28.38 9.83 -13.66
N HIS A 343 27.99 10.81 -12.84
CA HIS A 343 26.78 10.72 -12.01
C HIS A 343 25.57 11.36 -12.67
N GLY A 344 25.63 11.63 -13.98
CA GLY A 344 24.59 12.38 -14.67
C GLY A 344 23.32 11.56 -14.94
N SER A 345 22.24 12.26 -15.29
CA SER A 345 20.92 11.67 -15.52
C SER A 345 20.95 10.60 -16.62
N THR A 346 21.71 10.84 -17.69
CA THR A 346 21.88 9.89 -18.81
C THR A 346 22.49 8.57 -18.35
N HIS A 347 23.54 8.62 -17.53
CA HIS A 347 24.18 7.41 -17.01
C HIS A 347 23.25 6.66 -16.06
N TRP A 348 22.62 7.36 -15.11
CA TRP A 348 21.67 6.73 -14.19
C TRP A 348 20.49 6.06 -14.91
N ARG A 349 19.96 6.68 -15.97
CA ARG A 349 18.89 6.08 -16.79
C ARG A 349 19.36 4.85 -17.55
N ALA A 350 20.58 4.84 -18.07
CA ALA A 350 21.14 3.67 -18.74
C ALA A 350 21.41 2.51 -17.76
N LEU A 351 21.87 2.84 -16.54
CA LEU A 351 22.22 1.88 -15.50
C LEU A 351 20.98 1.32 -14.78
N LEU A 352 20.02 2.18 -14.46
CA LEU A 352 18.82 1.86 -13.68
C LEU A 352 17.52 2.20 -14.43
N PRO A 353 17.29 1.65 -15.64
CA PRO A 353 16.24 2.10 -16.53
C PRO A 353 14.85 2.05 -15.90
N ALA A 354 14.51 0.96 -15.21
CA ALA A 354 13.20 0.86 -14.55
C ALA A 354 13.12 1.77 -13.31
N ALA A 355 14.18 1.86 -12.50
CA ALA A 355 14.11 2.56 -11.22
C ALA A 355 14.16 4.09 -11.36
N THR A 356 14.65 4.61 -12.49
CA THR A 356 14.76 6.05 -12.79
C THR A 356 13.58 6.62 -13.58
N ASP A 357 12.70 5.76 -14.08
CA ASP A 357 11.61 6.14 -14.98
C ASP A 357 10.33 5.38 -14.64
N ASN A 358 9.39 6.05 -13.99
CA ASN A 358 8.04 5.56 -13.71
C ASN A 358 7.97 4.10 -13.19
N TYR A 359 8.75 3.85 -12.13
CA TYR A 359 8.96 2.52 -11.56
C TYR A 359 7.67 1.82 -11.11
N TYR A 360 6.69 2.54 -10.57
CA TYR A 360 5.41 1.94 -10.18
C TYR A 360 4.65 1.43 -11.39
N ILE A 361 4.48 2.25 -12.45
CA ILE A 361 3.78 1.84 -13.67
C ILE A 361 4.42 0.60 -14.27
N ARG A 362 5.76 0.60 -14.39
CA ARG A 362 6.55 -0.54 -14.87
C ARG A 362 6.32 -1.81 -14.06
N SER A 363 6.32 -1.68 -12.74
CA SER A 363 6.17 -2.82 -11.83
C SER A 363 4.73 -3.36 -11.83
N LEU A 364 3.73 -2.47 -11.93
CA LEU A 364 2.30 -2.79 -11.90
C LEU A 364 1.74 -3.33 -13.22
N LEU A 365 2.47 -3.21 -14.33
CA LEU A 365 2.01 -3.69 -15.65
C LEU A 365 2.82 -4.86 -16.19
N GLY A 366 3.63 -5.50 -15.34
CA GLY A 366 4.36 -6.72 -15.69
C GLY A 366 5.61 -6.50 -16.52
N GLU A 367 6.28 -7.62 -16.85
CA GLU A 367 7.58 -7.61 -17.55
C GLU A 367 7.52 -6.92 -18.92
N SER A 368 6.39 -7.05 -19.63
CA SER A 368 6.20 -6.41 -20.95
C SER A 368 6.31 -4.88 -20.91
N VAL A 369 5.94 -4.25 -19.80
CA VAL A 369 6.08 -2.80 -19.58
C VAL A 369 7.37 -2.47 -18.83
N TYR A 370 7.80 -3.35 -17.92
CA TYR A 370 8.99 -3.14 -17.09
C TYR A 370 10.25 -2.86 -17.92
N PHE A 371 10.41 -3.57 -19.04
CA PHE A 371 11.55 -3.46 -19.92
C PHE A 371 11.38 -2.46 -21.08
N LEU A 372 10.27 -1.70 -21.15
CA LEU A 372 10.08 -0.71 -22.21
C LEU A 372 11.15 0.39 -22.14
N PRO A 373 11.56 0.96 -23.28
CA PRO A 373 12.28 2.22 -23.27
C PRO A 373 11.48 3.33 -22.56
N PRO A 374 12.13 4.24 -21.82
CA PRO A 374 11.55 5.46 -21.27
C PRO A 374 10.49 6.16 -22.13
N GLU A 375 10.84 6.45 -23.37
CA GLU A 375 10.05 7.18 -24.35
C GLU A 375 8.75 6.48 -24.77
N ASN A 376 8.62 5.19 -24.45
CA ASN A 376 7.47 4.37 -24.80
C ASN A 376 6.42 4.28 -23.68
N LEU A 377 6.67 4.87 -22.51
CA LEU A 377 5.64 5.02 -21.48
C LEU A 377 4.69 6.17 -21.80
N THR A 378 3.40 5.93 -21.59
CA THR A 378 2.33 6.82 -22.07
C THR A 378 1.22 6.94 -21.03
N LEU A 379 0.29 7.88 -21.26
CA LEU A 379 -0.91 8.03 -20.45
C LEU A 379 -1.80 6.77 -20.47
N THR A 380 -1.74 5.95 -21.52
CA THR A 380 -2.44 4.65 -21.57
C THR A 380 -1.88 3.69 -20.53
N HIS A 381 -0.56 3.68 -20.33
CA HIS A 381 0.07 2.89 -19.26
C HIS A 381 -0.33 3.41 -17.88
N LEU A 382 -0.37 4.73 -17.67
CA LEU A 382 -0.88 5.31 -16.42
C LEU A 382 -2.32 4.86 -16.14
N ALA A 383 -3.22 4.91 -17.12
CA ALA A 383 -4.61 4.45 -16.97
C ALA A 383 -4.68 2.96 -16.60
N ALA A 384 -3.90 2.11 -17.28
CA ALA A 384 -3.84 0.68 -16.95
C ALA A 384 -3.27 0.45 -15.54
N ALA A 385 -2.24 1.19 -15.12
CA ALA A 385 -1.65 1.06 -13.80
C ALA A 385 -2.60 1.54 -12.69
N ARG A 386 -3.41 2.57 -12.94
CA ARG A 386 -4.51 2.98 -12.04
C ARG A 386 -5.52 1.84 -11.85
N LEU A 387 -5.84 1.06 -12.88
CA LEU A 387 -6.70 -0.13 -12.73
C LEU A 387 -5.98 -1.25 -11.98
N ALA A 388 -4.70 -1.51 -12.27
CA ALA A 388 -3.92 -2.53 -11.57
C ALA A 388 -3.86 -2.26 -10.04
N ILE A 389 -3.59 -1.02 -9.64
CA ILE A 389 -3.51 -0.66 -8.21
C ILE A 389 -4.87 -0.77 -7.50
N THR A 390 -6.00 -0.56 -8.20
CA THR A 390 -7.35 -0.74 -7.62
C THR A 390 -7.67 -2.17 -7.21
N GLN A 391 -6.91 -3.16 -7.66
CA GLN A 391 -7.13 -4.57 -7.34
C GLN A 391 -6.45 -5.01 -6.03
N PHE A 392 -5.52 -4.21 -5.48
CA PHE A 392 -4.85 -4.55 -4.22
C PHE A 392 -5.82 -4.48 -3.04
N ASP A 393 -5.77 -5.48 -2.17
CA ASP A 393 -6.66 -5.60 -1.02
C ASP A 393 -6.35 -4.54 0.05
N VAL A 394 -5.05 -4.22 0.23
CA VAL A 394 -4.54 -3.24 1.19
C VAL A 394 -3.46 -2.37 0.53
N LEU A 395 -3.60 -1.05 0.68
CA LEU A 395 -2.62 -0.06 0.24
C LEU A 395 -2.06 0.69 1.44
N LEU A 396 -0.74 0.66 1.60
CA LEU A 396 0.00 1.35 2.66
C LEU A 396 0.76 2.53 2.06
N LEU A 397 0.98 3.59 2.84
CA LEU A 397 1.78 4.75 2.43
C LEU A 397 2.91 4.95 3.44
N LEU A 398 4.17 4.80 3.03
CA LEU A 398 5.32 4.87 3.94
C LEU A 398 5.34 6.18 4.76
N GLU A 399 4.91 7.28 4.15
CA GLU A 399 4.86 8.62 4.75
C GLU A 399 3.69 8.86 5.71
N GLN A 400 2.75 7.89 5.85
CA GLN A 400 1.55 8.04 6.67
C GLN A 400 1.50 7.00 7.81
N PRO A 401 2.36 7.12 8.84
CA PRO A 401 2.44 6.13 9.92
C PRO A 401 1.11 5.94 10.66
N SER A 402 0.38 7.03 10.96
CA SER A 402 -0.91 6.96 11.68
C SER A 402 -2.03 6.31 10.86
N MET A 403 -1.93 6.33 9.53
CA MET A 403 -2.84 5.58 8.65
C MET A 403 -2.43 4.11 8.61
N ASN A 404 -1.13 3.85 8.46
CA ASN A 404 -0.60 2.50 8.42
C ASN A 404 -0.85 1.73 9.71
N GLU A 405 -0.80 2.37 10.89
CA GLU A 405 -1.15 1.71 12.17
C GLU A 405 -2.54 1.07 12.12
N VAL A 406 -3.53 1.83 11.64
CA VAL A 406 -4.90 1.31 11.48
C VAL A 406 -4.95 0.21 10.42
N LEU A 407 -4.23 0.36 9.32
CA LEU A 407 -4.23 -0.66 8.25
C LEU A 407 -3.51 -1.95 8.68
N TYR A 408 -2.42 -1.86 9.44
CA TYR A 408 -1.75 -3.02 10.03
C TYR A 408 -2.71 -3.76 10.96
N GLU A 409 -3.35 -3.05 11.89
CA GLU A 409 -4.29 -3.63 12.85
C GLU A 409 -5.54 -4.20 12.17
N MET A 410 -6.21 -3.40 11.36
CA MET A 410 -7.57 -3.66 10.90
C MET A 410 -7.65 -4.26 9.50
N ALA A 411 -6.64 -4.07 8.65
CA ALA A 411 -6.64 -4.65 7.30
C ALA A 411 -5.80 -5.92 7.23
N ILE A 412 -4.66 -5.96 7.93
CA ILE A 412 -3.75 -7.12 7.94
C ILE A 412 -3.99 -8.01 9.17
N GLY A 413 -4.42 -7.44 10.29
CA GLY A 413 -4.63 -8.14 11.56
C GLY A 413 -3.40 -8.17 12.48
N TRP A 414 -2.38 -7.36 12.18
CA TRP A 414 -1.14 -7.30 12.95
C TRP A 414 -1.29 -6.45 14.21
N GLY A 415 -0.89 -7.00 15.37
CA GLY A 415 -0.93 -6.28 16.63
C GLY A 415 0.25 -5.30 16.80
N LEU A 416 1.36 -5.55 16.12
CA LEU A 416 2.50 -4.63 16.08
C LEU A 416 2.46 -3.81 14.78
N GLY A 417 2.56 -2.50 14.93
CA GLY A 417 2.62 -1.53 13.83
C GLY A 417 4.04 -1.01 13.55
N PHE A 418 4.13 0.00 12.69
CA PHE A 418 5.41 0.56 12.22
C PHE A 418 6.29 1.11 13.36
N GLY A 419 5.69 1.68 14.40
CA GLY A 419 6.42 2.20 15.58
C GLY A 419 7.22 1.14 16.34
N ALA A 420 6.84 -0.14 16.23
CA ALA A 420 7.55 -1.24 16.90
C ALA A 420 8.85 -1.64 16.18
N VAL A 421 9.05 -1.20 14.94
CA VAL A 421 10.26 -1.52 14.17
C VAL A 421 11.01 -0.23 13.90
N HIS A 422 12.03 0.03 14.72
CA HIS A 422 13.06 1.00 14.38
C HIS A 422 14.05 0.34 13.42
N ALA A 423 13.61 0.13 12.17
CA ALA A 423 14.53 -0.17 11.09
C ALA A 423 15.48 1.02 10.97
N ARG A 424 16.79 0.77 11.12
CA ARG A 424 17.84 1.80 11.22
C ARG A 424 17.56 3.00 10.32
N THR A 425 17.64 4.19 10.89
CA THR A 425 18.03 5.39 10.14
C THR A 425 19.47 5.16 9.71
N SER A 426 19.68 4.68 8.48
CA SER A 426 21.00 4.24 8.01
C SER A 426 21.90 5.44 7.74
N SER A 427 22.23 6.25 8.74
CA SER A 427 23.01 7.48 8.62
C SER A 427 24.32 7.25 7.86
N GLN A 428 24.97 6.10 8.07
CA GLN A 428 26.17 5.68 7.33
C GLN A 428 25.90 5.36 5.84
N VAL A 429 24.84 4.60 5.55
CA VAL A 429 24.41 4.35 4.15
C VAL A 429 23.95 5.65 3.50
N HIS A 430 23.39 6.57 4.28
CA HIS A 430 22.99 7.89 3.82
C HIS A 430 24.21 8.74 3.48
N GLU A 431 25.30 8.67 4.24
CA GLU A 431 26.53 9.39 3.95
C GLU A 431 27.17 8.93 2.64
N VAL A 432 27.49 7.63 2.55
CA VAL A 432 28.10 7.04 1.35
C VAL A 432 27.16 7.20 0.17
N GLY A 433 25.88 6.85 0.35
CA GLY A 433 24.86 6.95 -0.69
C GLY A 433 24.68 8.35 -1.25
N ARG A 434 24.89 9.41 -0.46
CA ARG A 434 24.77 10.80 -0.94
C ARG A 434 25.79 11.14 -2.01
N GLN A 435 26.97 10.51 -1.98
CA GLN A 435 28.03 10.72 -2.97
C GLN A 435 27.62 10.22 -4.37
N GLY A 436 26.69 9.26 -4.43
CA GLY A 436 26.16 8.76 -5.69
C GLY A 436 25.15 9.66 -6.38
N LEU A 437 24.60 10.67 -5.69
CA LEU A 437 23.50 11.47 -6.23
C LEU A 437 23.97 12.36 -7.40
N PRO A 438 23.11 12.57 -8.41
CA PRO A 438 23.38 13.53 -9.48
C PRO A 438 23.43 14.96 -8.96
N ASP A 439 23.96 15.87 -9.78
CA ASP A 439 23.85 17.30 -9.53
C ASP A 439 22.39 17.81 -9.64
N SER A 440 22.18 19.10 -9.36
CA SER A 440 20.85 19.70 -9.30
C SER A 440 20.09 19.66 -10.65
N GLU A 441 20.78 19.87 -11.78
CA GLU A 441 20.13 19.91 -13.09
C GLU A 441 19.79 18.51 -13.57
N ASP A 442 20.72 17.56 -13.42
CA ASP A 442 20.46 16.15 -13.70
C ASP A 442 19.39 15.56 -12.77
N TRP A 443 19.35 15.99 -11.50
CA TRP A 443 18.31 15.58 -10.57
C TRP A 443 16.92 16.02 -11.04
N LYS A 444 16.76 17.29 -11.45
CA LYS A 444 15.48 17.82 -11.98
C LYS A 444 15.01 17.02 -13.19
N GLU A 445 15.92 16.66 -14.08
CA GLU A 445 15.57 15.84 -15.25
C GLU A 445 15.06 14.46 -14.82
N LEU A 446 15.73 13.78 -13.87
CA LEU A 446 15.24 12.50 -13.36
C LEU A 446 13.87 12.62 -12.67
N LEU A 447 13.62 13.71 -11.94
CA LEU A 447 12.30 13.95 -11.32
C LEU A 447 11.21 14.07 -12.39
N LYS A 448 11.46 14.84 -13.44
CA LYS A 448 10.52 15.03 -14.57
C LYS A 448 10.17 13.71 -15.26
N GLN A 449 11.09 12.76 -15.32
CA GLN A 449 10.82 11.43 -15.87
C GLN A 449 9.88 10.57 -15.00
N ASN A 450 9.52 11.00 -13.78
CA ASN A 450 8.64 10.28 -12.86
C ASN A 450 7.26 10.94 -12.67
N GLU A 451 6.86 11.88 -13.54
CA GLU A 451 5.56 12.57 -13.43
C GLU A 451 4.35 11.62 -13.52
N LEU A 452 4.41 10.56 -14.33
CA LEU A 452 3.30 9.59 -14.40
C LEU A 452 3.19 8.78 -13.10
N ASP A 453 4.32 8.41 -12.51
CA ASP A 453 4.37 7.79 -11.19
C ASP A 453 3.87 8.72 -10.08
N MET A 454 4.10 10.03 -10.20
CA MET A 454 3.55 11.04 -9.29
C MET A 454 2.02 11.06 -9.34
N ASP A 455 1.43 11.01 -10.54
CA ASP A 455 -0.02 10.93 -10.70
C ASP A 455 -0.59 9.60 -10.20
N LEU A 456 0.12 8.50 -10.43
CA LEU A 456 -0.27 7.19 -9.90
C LEU A 456 -0.18 7.14 -8.36
N TYR A 457 0.86 7.74 -7.76
CA TYR A 457 1.03 7.83 -6.32
C TYR A 457 -0.08 8.65 -5.65
N ARG A 458 -0.46 9.80 -6.25
CA ARG A 458 -1.59 10.62 -5.77
C ARG A 458 -2.89 9.82 -5.79
N PHE A 459 -3.15 9.12 -6.90
CA PHE A 459 -4.31 8.24 -7.03
C PHE A 459 -4.29 7.11 -5.98
N GLY A 460 -3.17 6.39 -5.85
CA GLY A 460 -3.00 5.31 -4.86
C GLY A 460 -3.13 5.80 -3.42
N SER A 461 -2.64 6.99 -3.11
CA SER A 461 -2.80 7.62 -1.79
C SER A 461 -4.26 7.88 -1.44
N LEU A 462 -5.05 8.33 -2.42
CA LEU A 462 -6.50 8.50 -2.25
C LEU A 462 -7.22 7.16 -2.07
N LEU A 463 -6.80 6.10 -2.76
CA LEU A 463 -7.37 4.77 -2.51
C LEU A 463 -7.09 4.27 -1.09
N ALA A 464 -5.86 4.44 -0.61
CA ALA A 464 -5.49 4.09 0.77
C ALA A 464 -6.29 4.90 1.80
N LEU A 465 -6.55 6.18 1.51
CA LEU A 465 -7.40 7.05 2.34
C LEU A 465 -8.85 6.55 2.39
N LEU A 466 -9.43 6.13 1.25
CA LEU A 466 -10.78 5.55 1.22
C LEU A 466 -10.84 4.24 2.01
N ASP A 467 -9.81 3.41 1.91
CA ASP A 467 -9.71 2.16 2.65
C ASP A 467 -9.62 2.39 4.16
N VAL A 468 -8.78 3.33 4.63
CA VAL A 468 -8.63 3.56 6.08
C VAL A 468 -9.92 4.05 6.73
N ILE A 469 -10.81 4.74 6.01
CA ILE A 469 -12.12 5.16 6.56
C ILE A 469 -12.94 3.94 6.98
N VAL A 470 -12.99 2.89 6.15
CA VAL A 470 -13.70 1.65 6.47
C VAL A 470 -13.13 0.99 7.72
N PHE A 471 -11.81 0.98 7.83
CA PHE A 471 -11.10 0.34 8.93
C PHE A 471 -11.19 1.14 10.24
N ASP A 472 -11.13 2.47 10.18
CA ASP A 472 -11.40 3.35 11.32
C ASP A 472 -12.83 3.17 11.82
N MET A 473 -13.81 3.15 10.91
CA MET A 473 -15.22 2.91 11.24
C MET A 473 -15.42 1.59 12.01
N ALA A 474 -14.78 0.52 11.54
CA ALA A 474 -14.83 -0.77 12.21
C ALA A 474 -14.12 -0.76 13.57
N ARG A 475 -12.99 -0.04 13.68
CA ARG A 475 -12.24 0.09 14.92
C ARG A 475 -13.04 0.85 15.98
N GLU A 476 -13.65 1.97 15.61
CA GLU A 476 -14.51 2.76 16.50
C GLU A 476 -15.81 2.02 16.86
N ALA A 477 -16.28 1.10 16.00
CA ALA A 477 -17.37 0.18 16.32
C ALA A 477 -16.96 -0.97 17.29
N GLY A 478 -15.74 -0.94 17.82
CA GLY A 478 -15.24 -1.95 18.78
C GLY A 478 -14.86 -3.28 18.14
N LEU A 479 -14.69 -3.34 16.82
CA LEU A 479 -14.28 -4.56 16.10
C LEU A 479 -12.77 -4.70 15.94
N GLY A 480 -12.01 -3.78 16.56
CA GLY A 480 -10.57 -3.90 16.69
C GLY A 480 -10.17 -5.23 17.32
N SER A 481 -8.95 -5.66 17.06
CA SER A 481 -8.47 -6.99 17.46
C SER A 481 -8.30 -7.15 18.98
N GLY A 482 -8.69 -6.16 19.78
CA GLY A 482 -8.45 -6.11 21.23
C GLY A 482 -6.97 -5.93 21.57
N TYR A 483 -6.09 -5.77 20.59
CA TYR A 483 -4.65 -5.57 20.79
C TYR A 483 -4.29 -4.18 21.32
N SER A 484 -5.28 -3.30 21.53
CA SER A 484 -5.11 -1.89 21.89
C SER A 484 -4.53 -1.61 23.30
N SER A 485 -3.89 -2.55 24.01
CA SER A 485 -3.38 -2.25 25.36
C SER A 485 -2.10 -2.98 25.81
N VAL A 486 -1.19 -3.38 24.91
CA VAL A 486 0.14 -3.86 25.37
C VAL A 486 1.12 -2.70 25.65
N SER A 487 0.81 -1.45 25.30
CA SER A 487 1.72 -0.32 25.59
C SER A 487 1.01 1.03 25.69
N ALA A 488 0.37 1.31 26.83
CA ALA A 488 0.08 2.68 27.26
C ALA A 488 -0.11 2.79 28.79
N ASP A 489 -0.50 1.72 29.48
CA ASP A 489 -0.61 1.69 30.96
C ASP A 489 0.75 1.50 31.67
N GLY A 490 1.83 2.03 31.09
CA GLY A 490 3.11 2.19 31.75
C GLY A 490 3.11 3.43 32.64
N GLY A 491 2.41 3.34 33.78
CA GLY A 491 2.62 4.11 35.02
C GLY A 491 2.94 5.60 34.93
N GLU A 492 2.04 6.43 35.49
CA GLU A 492 2.42 7.68 36.18
C GLU A 492 3.35 7.35 37.36
N GLY A 493 4.61 7.03 37.06
CA GLY A 493 5.65 6.74 38.03
C GLY A 493 6.91 7.46 37.59
N GLY A 494 7.14 8.63 38.17
CA GLY A 494 8.24 9.53 37.83
C GLY A 494 9.61 8.83 37.82
N GLY A 495 10.34 9.07 36.74
CA GLY A 495 11.72 8.63 36.59
C GLY A 495 12.15 8.75 35.15
N ALA A 496 12.72 9.90 34.79
CA ALA A 496 13.47 10.08 33.54
C ALA A 496 14.74 9.21 33.55
N GLY A 497 14.56 7.89 33.49
CA GLY A 497 15.60 6.94 33.16
C GLY A 497 15.49 6.67 31.66
N ASN A 498 16.28 7.38 30.86
CA ASN A 498 16.60 6.92 29.52
C ASN A 498 17.20 5.52 29.66
N ALA A 499 16.37 4.48 29.49
CA ALA A 499 16.85 3.15 29.19
C ALA A 499 17.52 3.25 27.81
N ALA A 500 18.78 3.65 27.83
CA ALA A 500 19.65 3.65 26.68
C ALA A 500 19.67 2.22 26.16
N ILE A 501 18.98 2.02 25.03
CA ILE A 501 19.12 0.82 24.21
C ILE A 501 20.62 0.68 23.96
N ALA A 502 21.20 -0.44 24.38
CA ALA A 502 22.60 -0.75 24.12
C ALA A 502 22.86 -0.56 22.62
N GLY A 503 23.81 0.31 22.28
CA GLY A 503 24.01 0.81 20.93
C GLY A 503 24.09 -0.33 19.92
N SER A 504 23.15 -0.36 18.98
CA SER A 504 23.17 -1.31 17.87
C SER A 504 24.49 -1.17 17.12
N ARG A 505 25.29 -2.24 17.08
CA ARG A 505 26.60 -2.31 16.40
C ARG A 505 26.48 -1.80 14.95
N ALA A 506 27.41 -0.96 14.46
CA ALA A 506 27.43 -0.57 13.05
C ALA A 506 27.47 -1.84 12.16
N VAL A 507 26.59 -1.89 11.15
CA VAL A 507 26.46 -3.03 10.23
C VAL A 507 26.78 -2.47 8.86
N ASN A 508 27.72 -3.09 8.15
CA ASN A 508 28.10 -2.63 6.83
C ASN A 508 27.03 -3.05 5.82
N PRO A 509 26.87 -2.33 4.69
CA PRO A 509 26.00 -2.80 3.61
C PRO A 509 26.33 -4.27 3.30
N GLY A 510 25.36 -5.18 3.26
CA GLY A 510 25.65 -6.58 2.91
C GLY A 510 26.07 -7.53 4.04
N ASP A 511 26.16 -7.11 5.29
CA ASP A 511 26.22 -8.06 6.41
C ASP A 511 24.84 -8.70 6.66
N ASP A 512 24.79 -9.94 7.16
CA ASP A 512 23.54 -10.56 7.62
C ASP A 512 23.07 -9.84 8.89
N GLU A 513 22.04 -8.99 8.73
CA GLU A 513 21.60 -8.05 9.76
C GLU A 513 21.09 -8.77 11.02
N GLN A 514 21.77 -8.56 12.14
CA GLN A 514 21.29 -8.96 13.47
C GLN A 514 20.34 -7.89 14.01
N TRP A 515 19.06 -8.25 14.11
CA TRP A 515 18.00 -7.42 14.69
C TRP A 515 17.72 -7.89 16.11
N GLU A 516 18.03 -7.05 17.09
CA GLU A 516 17.69 -7.32 18.49
C GLU A 516 16.25 -6.88 18.75
N LEU A 517 15.44 -7.80 19.27
CA LEU A 517 14.14 -7.46 19.84
C LEU A 517 14.38 -6.75 21.17
N PRO A 518 13.80 -5.57 21.41
CA PRO A 518 13.79 -4.98 22.74
C PRO A 518 12.91 -5.85 23.64
N GLY A 519 13.54 -6.73 24.42
CA GLY A 519 12.89 -7.45 25.53
C GLY A 519 12.99 -8.97 25.48
N ASN A 520 13.38 -9.54 26.63
CA ASN A 520 13.21 -10.95 26.97
C ASN A 520 11.71 -11.23 27.06
N SER A 521 11.10 -11.90 26.08
CA SER A 521 9.66 -12.17 26.15
C SER A 521 9.31 -13.62 25.88
N THR A 522 8.76 -14.24 26.92
CA THR A 522 7.85 -15.39 26.92
C THR A 522 6.51 -15.04 26.27
N THR A 523 6.48 -14.15 25.27
CA THR A 523 5.26 -13.69 24.62
C THR A 523 4.58 -14.86 23.91
N GLN A 524 3.28 -15.00 24.15
CA GLN A 524 2.41 -15.90 23.41
C GLN A 524 2.74 -15.82 21.92
N ARG A 525 2.82 -16.98 21.25
CA ARG A 525 3.01 -17.06 19.80
C ARG A 525 2.00 -16.13 19.12
N SER A 526 2.48 -15.00 18.63
CA SER A 526 1.68 -14.11 17.80
C SER A 526 1.28 -14.88 16.55
N MET A 527 -0.01 -14.87 16.24
CA MET A 527 -0.51 -15.34 14.95
C MET A 527 -0.23 -14.24 13.92
N CYS A 528 0.20 -14.61 12.71
CA CYS A 528 0.41 -13.72 11.57
C CYS A 528 -0.93 -13.12 11.09
N GLY A 529 -1.46 -12.17 11.85
CA GLY A 529 -2.72 -11.49 11.62
C GLY A 529 -3.89 -12.38 11.20
N PHE A 530 -4.74 -11.86 10.32
CA PHE A 530 -5.94 -12.57 9.89
C PHE A 530 -5.64 -13.85 9.13
N VAL A 531 -4.54 -13.89 8.35
CA VAL A 531 -4.20 -15.06 7.51
C VAL A 531 -3.88 -16.32 8.31
N SER A 532 -3.69 -16.21 9.63
CA SER A 532 -3.43 -17.37 10.50
C SER A 532 -4.69 -18.08 10.97
N ALA A 533 -5.88 -17.50 10.78
CA ALA A 533 -7.14 -18.12 11.20
C ALA A 533 -7.39 -19.48 10.52
N ASN A 534 -6.78 -19.71 9.34
CA ASN A 534 -6.90 -20.95 8.58
C ASN A 534 -5.81 -22.00 8.91
N GLU A 535 -4.92 -21.75 9.88
CA GLU A 535 -3.93 -22.76 10.30
C GLU A 535 -4.56 -23.94 11.04
N ALA A 536 -5.86 -23.85 11.38
CA ALA A 536 -6.63 -24.91 12.02
C ALA A 536 -7.29 -25.91 11.05
N ASP A 537 -7.26 -25.66 9.74
CA ASP A 537 -7.83 -26.59 8.75
C ASP A 537 -6.82 -27.69 8.38
N ASP A 538 -7.32 -28.93 8.39
CA ASP A 538 -6.58 -30.20 8.31
C ASP A 538 -5.35 -30.20 7.39
N VAL A 539 -4.23 -30.68 7.94
CA VAL A 539 -3.01 -30.99 7.19
C VAL A 539 -3.38 -32.00 6.11
N LEU A 540 -3.49 -31.57 4.85
CA LEU A 540 -3.54 -32.51 3.73
C LEU A 540 -2.30 -33.40 3.83
N PRO A 541 -2.46 -34.73 3.90
CA PRO A 541 -1.34 -35.64 4.06
C PRO A 541 -0.33 -35.43 2.93
N ALA A 542 0.97 -35.49 3.26
CA ALA A 542 2.04 -35.24 2.30
C ALA A 542 2.00 -36.15 1.05
N TRP A 543 1.28 -37.27 1.13
CA TRP A 543 1.07 -38.23 0.04
C TRP A 543 -0.16 -37.94 -0.85
N LEU A 544 -1.06 -37.04 -0.44
CA LEU A 544 -2.32 -36.76 -1.15
C LEU A 544 -2.18 -35.65 -2.22
N VAL A 545 -0.97 -35.18 -2.53
CA VAL A 545 -0.78 -34.03 -3.43
C VAL A 545 0.30 -34.34 -4.46
N VAL A 546 -0.18 -34.79 -5.63
CA VAL A 546 0.59 -35.02 -6.87
C VAL A 546 1.03 -33.69 -7.50
#